data_AF-A0AAV1HVD2-F1
#
_entry.id   AF-A0AAV1HVD2-F1
#
_cell.length_a   1.000
_cell.length_b   1.000
_cell.length_c   1.000
_cell.angle_alpha   90.00
_cell.angle_beta   90.00
_cell.angle_gamma   90.00
#
_symmetry.space_group_name_H-M   'P 1'
#
loop_
_entity.id
_entity.type
_entity.pdbx_description
1 polymer ?
#
loop_
_entity_poly.entity_id
_entity_poly.type
_entity_poly.pdbx_seq_one_letter_code
_entity_poly.pdbx_strand_id
1 'polypeptide(L)'
;MLRIRGGAVLLQGVALLVSLLEADAGSTGFISVSNGAFVDGNCTEFIPVGWNSWVSLNKAATQIVTNLPAGALALSAKYSNTVTKLFQSAVNANFTAVRLFLHGEDEGSQLQTQPGVYNEAVFKGIDYILAVAGQHGIKAIVVPVNNWLEPNVGDGKQEYMKWAGIPPSQEDTFWTNPTVRNLIKNDYKVLVTRKNTFNGKLYGEDETIFAWDIYNEPRCPASQNGTPCPGPITAFYQDLSQYLKSINPNQLITPGEEGFFGLGSPFVNSDPSGVPGNVQASGKLWSAKIGQDFVPQCNLLSIDYCSIHLWPNNWNTYDLTFPTTWITAHEEATKTLNKPLVLEEFGKSGDKQATYQAVFNALEQSLANGGQLRGALFWRWNEDGGSDLNTVYTGDSTWQLIEGAIAKISPYYGRPLPDCVSQPQQAVVAFAG
;
A
#
# COMPACT_ATOMS: atom_id res chain seq x y z
N MET A 1 37.80 -27.36 63.24
CA MET A 1 36.49 -27.51 62.56
C MET A 1 35.95 -26.13 62.23
N LEU A 2 35.57 -25.91 60.96
CA LEU A 2 34.71 -24.86 60.37
C LEU A 2 35.03 -23.38 60.71
N ARG A 3 35.53 -22.54 59.77
CA ARG A 3 34.79 -21.78 58.71
C ARG A 3 33.45 -21.19 59.25
N ILE A 4 33.12 -19.90 59.10
CA ILE A 4 32.94 -19.15 57.85
C ILE A 4 33.06 -17.63 58.14
N ARG A 5 33.76 -16.90 57.26
CA ARG A 5 33.76 -15.43 57.16
C ARG A 5 32.43 -14.96 56.55
N GLY A 6 31.71 -14.07 57.23
CA GLY A 6 30.57 -13.36 56.66
C GLY A 6 31.04 -12.20 55.79
N GLY A 7 31.00 -12.37 54.47
CA GLY A 7 31.16 -11.29 53.51
C GLY A 7 29.84 -10.55 53.32
N ALA A 8 29.85 -9.23 53.49
CA ALA A 8 28.80 -8.37 52.97
C ALA A 8 29.18 -7.99 51.53
N VAL A 9 28.59 -8.67 50.55
CA VAL A 9 28.62 -8.24 49.15
C VAL A 9 27.53 -7.19 48.99
N LEU A 10 27.91 -5.92 48.88
CA LEU A 10 27.04 -4.89 48.32
C LEU A 10 26.84 -5.22 46.84
N LEU A 11 25.68 -5.77 46.47
CA LEU A 11 25.20 -5.70 45.09
C LEU A 11 24.73 -4.26 44.83
N GLN A 12 25.60 -3.43 44.26
CA GLN A 12 25.18 -2.24 43.54
C GLN A 12 24.52 -2.69 42.23
N GLY A 13 23.21 -2.88 42.26
CA GLY A 13 22.40 -2.99 41.05
C GLY A 13 22.32 -1.62 40.39
N VAL A 14 23.12 -1.40 39.35
CA VAL A 14 22.93 -0.27 38.44
C VAL A 14 21.69 -0.59 37.60
N ALA A 15 20.54 -0.11 38.04
CA ALA A 15 19.37 -0.01 37.16
C ALA A 15 19.65 1.12 36.16
N LEU A 16 20.09 0.77 34.95
CA LEU A 16 20.00 1.68 33.81
C LEU A 16 18.51 1.89 33.51
N LEU A 17 17.94 2.93 34.12
CA LEU A 17 16.74 3.57 33.61
C LEU A 17 17.14 4.30 32.32
N VAL A 18 17.06 3.59 31.19
CA VAL A 18 16.96 4.25 29.89
C VAL A 18 15.60 4.94 29.90
N SER A 19 15.60 6.22 30.23
CA SER A 19 14.49 7.10 29.87
C SER A 19 14.53 7.22 28.35
N LEU A 20 13.77 6.37 27.67
CA LEU A 20 13.32 6.66 26.33
C LEU A 20 12.40 7.88 26.46
N LEU A 21 13.00 9.07 26.42
CA LEU A 21 12.33 10.19 25.78
C LEU A 21 12.03 9.66 24.38
N GLU A 22 10.78 9.27 24.14
CA GLU A 22 10.24 9.03 22.80
C GLU A 22 10.45 10.36 22.06
N ALA A 23 11.60 10.48 21.40
CA ALA A 23 11.79 11.49 20.40
C ALA A 23 10.73 11.16 19.35
N ASP A 24 9.72 12.02 19.24
CA ASP A 24 8.98 12.16 18.00
C ASP A 24 10.06 12.19 16.92
N ALA A 25 10.16 11.14 16.10
CA ALA A 25 11.04 11.16 14.94
C ALA A 25 10.55 12.36 14.13
N GLY A 26 11.28 13.49 14.24
CA GLY A 26 10.74 14.80 13.93
C GLY A 26 10.05 14.77 12.58
N SER A 27 8.73 14.98 12.58
CA SER A 27 7.96 14.81 11.36
C SER A 27 8.46 15.82 10.34
N THR A 28 8.88 15.32 9.18
CA THR A 28 9.46 16.14 8.11
C THR A 28 8.39 16.66 7.16
N GLY A 29 7.10 16.48 7.49
CA GLY A 29 5.98 16.86 6.64
C GLY A 29 5.39 15.68 5.86
N PHE A 30 4.36 15.99 5.07
CA PHE A 30 3.82 15.06 4.09
C PHE A 30 4.82 14.78 2.98
N ILE A 31 4.81 13.54 2.49
CA ILE A 31 5.54 13.21 1.27
C ILE A 31 4.80 13.83 0.08
N SER A 32 5.55 14.47 -0.81
CA SER A 32 5.08 15.12 -2.03
C SER A 32 5.83 14.60 -3.25
N VAL A 33 5.39 14.97 -4.45
CA VAL A 33 6.09 14.66 -5.71
C VAL A 33 6.80 15.92 -6.21
N SER A 34 8.09 15.79 -6.49
CA SER A 34 8.91 16.84 -7.11
C SER A 34 9.82 16.21 -8.17
N ASN A 35 9.76 16.73 -9.40
CA ASN A 35 10.58 16.27 -10.53
C ASN A 35 10.57 14.73 -10.73
N GLY A 36 9.40 14.10 -10.62
CA GLY A 36 9.24 12.64 -10.79
C GLY A 36 9.75 11.80 -9.61
N ALA A 37 10.16 12.41 -8.50
CA ALA A 37 10.59 11.74 -7.28
C ALA A 37 9.64 12.05 -6.10
N PHE A 38 9.55 11.12 -5.15
CA PHE A 38 8.92 11.40 -3.87
C PHE A 38 9.90 12.11 -2.94
N VAL A 39 9.46 13.15 -2.26
CA VAL A 39 10.27 13.93 -1.32
C VAL A 39 9.50 14.27 -0.06
N ASP A 40 10.20 14.34 1.07
CA ASP A 40 9.65 14.91 2.30
C ASP A 40 9.70 16.45 2.30
N GLY A 41 9.20 17.09 3.36
CA GLY A 41 9.19 18.55 3.48
C GLY A 41 10.57 19.20 3.65
N ASN A 42 11.61 18.40 3.89
CA ASN A 42 13.01 18.84 3.81
C ASN A 42 13.60 18.69 2.41
N CYS A 43 12.79 18.33 1.41
CA CYS A 43 13.23 18.10 0.04
C CYS A 43 14.27 16.97 -0.07
N THR A 44 14.12 15.95 0.76
CA THR A 44 14.93 14.73 0.68
C THR A 44 14.13 13.56 0.12
N GLU A 45 14.76 12.73 -0.68
CA GLU A 45 14.10 11.64 -1.39
C GLU A 45 13.53 10.60 -0.42
N PHE A 46 12.27 10.25 -0.63
CA PHE A 46 11.59 9.14 0.02
C PHE A 46 11.44 7.98 -0.98
N ILE A 47 11.91 6.79 -0.61
CA ILE A 47 11.85 5.61 -1.48
C ILE A 47 10.95 4.59 -0.79
N PRO A 48 9.68 4.40 -1.21
CA PRO A 48 8.78 3.42 -0.60
C PRO A 48 9.22 1.99 -0.95
N VAL A 49 9.81 1.30 0.02
CA VAL A 49 10.10 -0.13 -0.05
C VAL A 49 9.67 -0.82 1.22
N GLY A 50 9.10 -2.01 1.05
CA GLY A 50 8.63 -2.81 2.17
C GLY A 50 7.66 -3.86 1.71
N TRP A 51 6.55 -4.01 2.41
CA TRP A 51 5.65 -5.16 2.26
C TRP A 51 4.19 -4.75 2.17
N ASN A 52 3.37 -5.69 1.71
CA ASN A 52 1.92 -5.60 1.77
C ASN A 52 1.40 -6.31 3.02
N SER A 53 0.50 -5.65 3.75
CA SER A 53 -0.27 -6.21 4.86
C SER A 53 -1.75 -6.11 4.58
N TRP A 54 -2.39 -7.26 4.71
CA TRP A 54 -3.81 -7.44 4.44
C TRP A 54 -4.55 -7.74 5.76
N VAL A 55 -5.43 -8.74 5.78
CA VAL A 55 -6.32 -9.02 6.93
C VAL A 55 -5.59 -9.42 8.21
N SER A 56 -4.44 -10.10 8.11
CA SER A 56 -3.75 -10.69 9.26
C SER A 56 -3.31 -9.64 10.29
N LEU A 57 -2.77 -8.52 9.80
CA LEU A 57 -2.33 -7.43 10.65
C LEU A 57 -3.52 -6.73 11.33
N ASN A 58 -4.60 -6.47 10.57
CA ASN A 58 -5.83 -5.90 11.10
C ASN A 58 -6.45 -6.78 12.20
N LYS A 59 -6.51 -8.10 11.99
CA LYS A 59 -7.01 -9.05 13.00
C LYS A 59 -6.14 -9.03 14.26
N ALA A 60 -4.82 -9.10 14.12
CA ALA A 60 -3.90 -9.07 15.25
C ALA A 60 -4.05 -7.76 16.05
N ALA A 61 -4.10 -6.62 15.38
CA ALA A 61 -4.29 -5.33 16.01
C ALA A 61 -5.66 -5.23 16.70
N THR A 62 -6.73 -5.68 16.05
CA THR A 62 -8.10 -5.69 16.62
C THR A 62 -8.16 -6.50 17.91
N GLN A 63 -7.52 -7.68 17.94
CA GLN A 63 -7.43 -8.51 19.14
C GLN A 63 -6.64 -7.82 20.25
N ILE A 64 -5.54 -7.14 19.93
CA ILE A 64 -4.75 -6.39 20.91
C ILE A 64 -5.61 -5.29 21.54
N VAL A 65 -6.20 -4.42 20.72
CA VAL A 65 -6.94 -3.24 21.23
C VAL A 65 -8.21 -3.60 21.98
N THR A 66 -8.86 -4.72 21.63
CA THR A 66 -10.03 -5.23 22.35
C THR A 66 -9.68 -5.70 23.77
N ASN A 67 -8.44 -6.17 23.98
CA ASN A 67 -7.97 -6.66 25.27
C ASN A 67 -7.22 -5.59 26.08
N LEU A 68 -7.04 -4.36 25.56
CA LEU A 68 -6.38 -3.28 26.29
C LEU A 68 -7.28 -2.77 27.43
N PRO A 69 -6.74 -2.54 28.64
CA PRO A 69 -7.46 -1.86 29.70
C PRO A 69 -7.92 -0.45 29.25
N ALA A 70 -9.12 -0.05 29.68
CA ALA A 70 -9.64 1.29 29.39
C ALA A 70 -8.66 2.38 29.87
N GLY A 71 -8.30 3.31 28.98
CA GLY A 71 -7.34 4.39 29.28
C GLY A 71 -5.86 4.00 29.14
N ALA A 72 -5.54 2.76 28.76
CA ALA A 72 -4.20 2.40 28.33
C ALA A 72 -3.90 3.00 26.95
N LEU A 73 -3.47 4.27 26.91
CA LEU A 73 -2.92 4.92 25.72
C LEU A 73 -1.48 4.50 25.42
N ALA A 74 -1.02 3.38 25.97
CA ALA A 74 0.39 3.05 25.98
C ALA A 74 0.78 2.32 24.70
N LEU A 75 1.03 3.09 23.63
CA LEU A 75 1.97 2.72 22.56
C LEU A 75 3.38 2.35 23.10
N SER A 76 3.62 2.51 24.41
CA SER A 76 4.90 2.29 25.06
C SER A 76 5.50 0.91 24.75
N ALA A 77 6.80 0.91 24.51
CA ALA A 77 7.68 -0.26 24.34
C ALA A 77 7.57 -1.33 25.47
N LYS A 78 6.89 -1.02 26.58
CA LYS A 78 6.58 -1.97 27.66
C LYS A 78 5.64 -3.10 27.23
N TYR A 79 4.89 -2.95 26.14
CA TYR A 79 3.92 -3.93 25.64
C TYR A 79 4.29 -4.51 24.28
N SER A 80 5.52 -5.01 24.14
CA SER A 80 5.97 -5.71 22.92
C SER A 80 4.96 -6.80 22.52
N ASN A 81 4.24 -6.53 21.43
CA ASN A 81 3.24 -7.39 20.82
C ASN A 81 3.53 -7.58 19.33
N THR A 82 2.76 -8.44 18.66
CA THR A 82 2.98 -8.81 17.26
C THR A 82 3.10 -7.60 16.33
N VAL A 83 2.26 -6.57 16.49
CA VAL A 83 2.30 -5.36 15.65
C VAL A 83 3.59 -4.57 15.89
N THR A 84 3.93 -4.27 17.15
CA THR A 84 5.18 -3.53 17.47
C THR A 84 6.43 -4.30 17.05
N LYS A 85 6.41 -5.64 17.15
CA LYS A 85 7.52 -6.50 16.71
C LYS A 85 7.67 -6.49 15.19
N LEU A 86 6.56 -6.55 14.44
CA LEU A 86 6.58 -6.42 12.98
C LEU A 86 7.24 -5.12 12.55
N PHE A 87 6.81 -3.98 13.10
CA PHE A 87 7.38 -2.67 12.74
C PHE A 87 8.84 -2.52 13.21
N GLN A 88 9.22 -3.09 14.36
CA GLN A 88 10.63 -3.15 14.75
C GLN A 88 11.47 -3.99 13.79
N SER A 89 10.94 -5.14 13.34
CA SER A 89 11.59 -5.96 12.30
C SER A 89 11.70 -5.21 10.98
N ALA A 90 10.68 -4.44 10.59
CA ALA A 90 10.70 -3.61 9.39
C ALA A 90 11.80 -2.55 9.43
N VAL A 91 11.96 -1.86 10.57
CA VAL A 91 13.06 -0.91 10.80
C VAL A 91 14.42 -1.61 10.70
N ASN A 92 14.57 -2.79 11.31
CA ASN A 92 15.80 -3.57 11.24
C ASN A 92 16.14 -4.02 9.80
N ALA A 93 15.11 -4.23 8.97
CA ALA A 93 15.24 -4.57 7.56
C ALA A 93 15.41 -3.34 6.64
N ASN A 94 15.46 -2.12 7.18
CA ASN A 94 15.49 -0.85 6.42
C ASN A 94 14.31 -0.68 5.44
N PHE A 95 13.15 -1.21 5.79
CA PHE A 95 11.91 -0.86 5.11
C PHE A 95 11.45 0.53 5.51
N THR A 96 10.73 1.18 4.60
CA THR A 96 10.27 2.57 4.75
C THR A 96 8.76 2.69 4.58
N ALA A 97 8.11 1.68 3.99
CA ALA A 97 6.68 1.70 3.69
C ALA A 97 5.99 0.35 3.93
N VAL A 98 4.72 0.41 4.27
CA VAL A 98 3.77 -0.72 4.25
C VAL A 98 2.57 -0.33 3.40
N ARG A 99 2.08 -1.23 2.55
CA ARG A 99 0.77 -1.08 1.90
C ARG A 99 -0.27 -1.86 2.69
N LEU A 100 -1.29 -1.16 3.19
CA LEU A 100 -2.22 -1.60 4.21
C LEU A 100 -3.67 -1.45 3.76
N PHE A 101 -4.45 -2.52 3.87
CA PHE A 101 -5.87 -2.51 3.57
C PHE A 101 -6.67 -1.88 4.73
N LEU A 102 -7.50 -0.89 4.41
CA LEU A 102 -8.43 -0.23 5.34
C LEU A 102 -9.84 -0.80 5.20
N HIS A 103 -9.92 -2.10 4.99
CA HIS A 103 -11.18 -2.80 4.85
C HIS A 103 -10.97 -4.27 5.29
N GLY A 104 -12.06 -5.00 5.47
CA GLY A 104 -12.04 -6.39 5.89
C GLY A 104 -12.40 -7.34 4.77
N GLU A 105 -11.87 -8.56 4.84
CA GLU A 105 -12.16 -9.65 3.90
C GLU A 105 -12.51 -10.96 4.63
N ASP A 106 -12.67 -10.93 5.96
CA ASP A 106 -13.09 -12.09 6.75
C ASP A 106 -14.25 -11.74 7.70
N GLU A 107 -15.04 -12.76 8.07
CA GLU A 107 -16.10 -12.58 9.06
C GLU A 107 -15.54 -12.02 10.38
N GLY A 108 -16.09 -10.89 10.82
CA GLY A 108 -15.64 -10.19 12.02
C GLY A 108 -14.43 -9.28 11.83
N SER A 109 -13.82 -9.22 10.63
CA SER A 109 -12.78 -8.25 10.29
C SER A 109 -13.27 -7.11 9.39
N GLN A 110 -14.55 -7.10 8.99
CA GLN A 110 -15.12 -6.01 8.20
C GLN A 110 -15.01 -4.69 8.95
N LEU A 111 -14.48 -3.68 8.27
CA LEU A 111 -14.45 -2.33 8.80
C LEU A 111 -15.83 -1.69 8.63
N GLN A 112 -16.40 -1.72 7.43
CA GLN A 112 -17.71 -1.17 7.13
C GLN A 112 -18.75 -2.29 6.96
N THR A 113 -19.66 -2.41 7.92
CA THR A 113 -20.65 -3.50 7.97
C THR A 113 -21.94 -3.19 7.22
N GLN A 114 -22.27 -1.90 7.09
CA GLN A 114 -23.37 -1.34 6.32
C GLN A 114 -22.96 0.07 5.87
N PRO A 115 -23.65 0.69 4.90
CA PRO A 115 -23.37 2.07 4.50
C PRO A 115 -23.30 3.03 5.70
N GLY A 116 -22.10 3.54 5.99
CA GLY A 116 -21.87 4.47 7.10
C GLY A 116 -21.85 3.85 8.51
N VAL A 117 -21.87 2.52 8.64
CA VAL A 117 -21.83 1.81 9.93
C VAL A 117 -20.54 1.00 10.05
N TYR A 118 -19.72 1.38 11.02
CA TYR A 118 -18.36 0.87 11.17
C TYR A 118 -18.18 -0.01 12.40
N ASN A 119 -17.36 -1.05 12.26
CA ASN A 119 -16.88 -1.86 13.37
C ASN A 119 -15.76 -1.10 14.12
N GLU A 120 -16.12 -0.46 15.23
CA GLU A 120 -15.19 0.37 16.01
C GLU A 120 -13.98 -0.41 16.56
N ALA A 121 -14.10 -1.72 16.80
CA ALA A 121 -12.95 -2.53 17.24
C ALA A 121 -11.92 -2.67 16.12
N VAL A 122 -12.37 -2.91 14.88
CA VAL A 122 -11.50 -2.97 13.70
C VAL A 122 -10.90 -1.59 13.41
N PHE A 123 -11.70 -0.52 13.51
CA PHE A 123 -11.23 0.85 13.35
C PHE A 123 -10.11 1.20 14.33
N LYS A 124 -10.26 0.83 15.61
CA LYS A 124 -9.19 0.98 16.61
C LYS A 124 -7.97 0.12 16.31
N GLY A 125 -8.14 -1.06 15.71
CA GLY A 125 -7.04 -1.89 15.23
C GLY A 125 -6.20 -1.15 14.18
N ILE A 126 -6.86 -0.51 13.21
CA ILE A 126 -6.22 0.32 12.19
C ILE A 126 -5.56 1.55 12.83
N ASP A 127 -6.24 2.24 13.75
CA ASP A 127 -5.68 3.36 14.50
C ASP A 127 -4.35 2.97 15.18
N TYR A 128 -4.33 1.78 15.78
CA TYR A 128 -3.14 1.24 16.45
C TYR A 128 -2.00 0.94 15.47
N ILE A 129 -2.30 0.32 14.31
CA ILE A 129 -1.30 0.04 13.27
C ILE A 129 -0.65 1.35 12.79
N LEU A 130 -1.46 2.35 12.44
CA LEU A 130 -0.97 3.65 11.96
C LEU A 130 -0.15 4.38 13.04
N ALA A 131 -0.60 4.35 14.29
CA ALA A 131 0.15 4.96 15.38
C ALA A 131 1.51 4.28 15.61
N VAL A 132 1.57 2.94 15.54
CA VAL A 132 2.83 2.19 15.65
C VAL A 132 3.73 2.44 14.43
N ALA A 133 3.18 2.46 13.21
CA ALA A 133 3.93 2.77 12.00
C ALA A 133 4.60 4.14 12.09
N GLY A 134 3.86 5.17 12.52
CA GLY A 134 4.36 6.52 12.72
C GLY A 134 5.49 6.60 13.73
N GLN A 135 5.37 5.88 14.87
CA GLN A 135 6.45 5.80 15.87
C GLN A 135 7.74 5.16 15.35
N HIS A 136 7.64 4.29 14.35
CA HIS A 136 8.79 3.62 13.74
C HIS A 136 9.27 4.32 12.46
N GLY A 137 8.67 5.46 12.09
CA GLY A 137 9.00 6.19 10.86
C GLY A 137 8.63 5.44 9.58
N ILE A 138 7.78 4.41 9.66
CA ILE A 138 7.29 3.66 8.50
C ILE A 138 6.04 4.34 7.95
N LYS A 139 6.02 4.63 6.65
CA LYS A 139 4.86 5.24 5.99
C LYS A 139 3.84 4.18 5.54
N ALA A 140 2.57 4.54 5.47
CA ALA A 140 1.49 3.68 5.02
C ALA A 140 0.93 4.13 3.66
N ILE A 141 0.87 3.22 2.69
CA ILE A 141 -0.05 3.32 1.53
C ILE A 141 -1.35 2.67 1.97
N VAL A 142 -2.45 3.40 2.00
CA VAL A 142 -3.73 2.89 2.53
C VAL A 142 -4.72 2.59 1.42
N VAL A 143 -5.37 1.42 1.49
CA VAL A 143 -6.23 0.86 0.43
C VAL A 143 -7.66 0.69 0.96
N PRO A 144 -8.59 1.63 0.67
CA PRO A 144 -9.94 1.59 1.27
C PRO A 144 -10.90 0.58 0.64
N VAL A 145 -10.76 0.28 -0.65
CA VAL A 145 -11.71 -0.58 -1.39
C VAL A 145 -10.95 -1.56 -2.27
N ASN A 146 -11.46 -2.80 -2.35
CA ASN A 146 -10.91 -3.86 -3.19
C ASN A 146 -11.88 -4.33 -4.28
N ASN A 147 -11.33 -4.65 -5.45
CA ASN A 147 -12.03 -5.25 -6.57
C ASN A 147 -12.49 -6.69 -6.31
N TRP A 148 -11.66 -7.46 -5.61
CA TRP A 148 -11.82 -8.91 -5.57
C TRP A 148 -13.00 -9.38 -4.74
N LEU A 149 -13.52 -10.53 -5.17
CA LEU A 149 -14.66 -11.18 -4.56
C LEU A 149 -14.22 -11.98 -3.33
N GLU A 150 -14.75 -11.58 -2.17
CA GLU A 150 -14.68 -12.32 -0.90
C GLU A 150 -16.11 -12.65 -0.44
N PRO A 151 -16.67 -13.81 -0.84
CA PRO A 151 -18.10 -14.03 -0.71
C PRO A 151 -18.55 -14.01 0.76
N ASN A 152 -19.48 -13.12 1.09
CA ASN A 152 -20.17 -13.01 2.39
C ASN A 152 -19.30 -12.59 3.59
N VAL A 153 -18.05 -12.17 3.37
CA VAL A 153 -17.12 -11.90 4.48
C VAL A 153 -16.31 -10.61 4.33
N GLY A 154 -16.32 -9.92 3.19
CA GLY A 154 -15.64 -8.64 3.02
C GLY A 154 -16.57 -7.42 2.89
N ASP A 155 -15.99 -6.22 2.89
CA ASP A 155 -16.63 -4.93 2.63
C ASP A 155 -16.14 -4.27 1.32
N GLY A 156 -15.70 -5.10 0.37
CA GLY A 156 -15.24 -4.71 -0.98
C GLY A 156 -16.37 -4.54 -2.02
N LYS A 157 -16.00 -4.56 -3.31
CA LYS A 157 -16.87 -4.27 -4.48
C LYS A 157 -18.29 -4.84 -4.38
N GLN A 158 -18.42 -6.10 -3.99
CA GLN A 158 -19.73 -6.78 -3.98
C GLN A 158 -20.70 -6.26 -2.92
N GLU A 159 -20.21 -5.89 -1.73
CA GLU A 159 -21.10 -5.31 -0.71
C GLU A 159 -21.56 -3.92 -1.16
N TYR A 160 -20.69 -3.13 -1.79
CA TYR A 160 -21.09 -1.86 -2.41
C TYR A 160 -22.13 -2.06 -3.53
N MET A 161 -22.00 -3.10 -4.37
CA MET A 161 -23.02 -3.45 -5.36
C MET A 161 -24.35 -3.78 -4.68
N LYS A 162 -24.32 -4.62 -3.64
CA LYS A 162 -25.51 -5.03 -2.89
C LYS A 162 -26.20 -3.86 -2.19
N TRP A 163 -25.44 -2.99 -1.53
CA TRP A 163 -25.97 -1.76 -0.90
C TRP A 163 -26.57 -0.79 -1.93
N ALA A 164 -26.04 -0.78 -3.16
CA ALA A 164 -26.59 -0.01 -4.27
C ALA A 164 -27.75 -0.72 -5.01
N GLY A 165 -28.13 -1.93 -4.62
CA GLY A 165 -29.18 -2.71 -5.28
C GLY A 165 -28.80 -3.25 -6.67
N ILE A 166 -27.50 -3.41 -6.95
CA ILE A 166 -26.98 -3.94 -8.21
C ILE A 166 -26.86 -5.47 -8.11
N PRO A 167 -27.54 -6.24 -8.96
CA PRO A 167 -27.39 -7.70 -8.98
C PRO A 167 -26.03 -8.10 -9.57
N PRO A 168 -25.45 -9.26 -9.18
CA PRO A 168 -24.19 -9.75 -9.75
C PRO A 168 -24.16 -9.84 -11.28
N SER A 169 -25.31 -10.08 -11.93
CA SER A 169 -25.43 -10.12 -13.40
C SER A 169 -25.22 -8.78 -14.10
N GLN A 170 -25.11 -7.68 -13.34
CA GLN A 170 -24.89 -6.32 -13.81
C GLN A 170 -23.62 -5.70 -13.19
N GLU A 171 -22.61 -6.52 -12.89
CA GLU A 171 -21.37 -6.08 -12.23
C GLU A 171 -20.74 -4.83 -12.86
N ASP A 172 -20.73 -4.71 -14.19
CA ASP A 172 -20.13 -3.56 -14.88
C ASP A 172 -20.83 -2.23 -14.55
N THR A 173 -22.10 -2.26 -14.11
CA THR A 173 -22.81 -1.06 -13.68
C THR A 173 -22.22 -0.44 -12.43
N PHE A 174 -21.43 -1.19 -11.65
CA PHE A 174 -20.63 -0.65 -10.54
C PHE A 174 -19.82 0.58 -10.97
N TRP A 175 -19.24 0.55 -12.18
CA TRP A 175 -18.40 1.61 -12.73
C TRP A 175 -19.19 2.80 -13.26
N THR A 176 -20.51 2.83 -13.20
CA THR A 176 -21.31 3.98 -13.67
C THR A 176 -22.43 4.38 -12.72
N ASN A 177 -22.72 3.53 -11.72
CA ASN A 177 -23.82 3.74 -10.79
C ASN A 177 -23.49 4.88 -9.77
N PRO A 178 -24.28 5.97 -9.72
CA PRO A 178 -24.00 7.10 -8.83
C PRO A 178 -24.20 6.76 -7.35
N THR A 179 -25.03 5.77 -7.01
CA THR A 179 -25.17 5.30 -5.62
C THR A 179 -23.87 4.66 -5.15
N VAL A 180 -23.25 3.79 -5.95
CA VAL A 180 -21.92 3.22 -5.66
C VAL A 180 -20.88 4.33 -5.45
N ARG A 181 -20.84 5.31 -6.37
CA ARG A 181 -19.94 6.48 -6.25
C ARG A 181 -20.08 7.19 -4.91
N ASN A 182 -21.32 7.50 -4.53
CA ASN A 182 -21.59 8.22 -3.29
C ASN A 182 -21.29 7.40 -2.04
N LEU A 183 -21.55 6.09 -2.06
CA LEU A 183 -21.19 5.20 -0.96
C LEU A 183 -19.68 5.20 -0.71
N ILE A 184 -18.86 5.05 -1.76
CA ILE A 184 -17.40 5.05 -1.64
C ILE A 184 -16.87 6.43 -1.19
N LYS A 185 -17.42 7.53 -1.73
CA LYS A 185 -17.06 8.88 -1.28
C LYS A 185 -17.42 9.14 0.18
N ASN A 186 -18.54 8.60 0.66
CA ASN A 186 -18.88 8.68 2.08
C ASN A 186 -17.89 7.90 2.93
N ASP A 187 -17.44 6.73 2.47
CA ASP A 187 -16.43 5.94 3.16
C ASP A 187 -15.08 6.68 3.24
N TYR A 188 -14.60 7.23 2.13
CA TYR A 188 -13.39 8.06 2.12
C TYR A 188 -13.49 9.24 3.07
N LYS A 189 -14.65 9.89 3.15
CA LYS A 189 -14.87 10.98 4.10
C LYS A 189 -14.74 10.51 5.53
N VAL A 190 -15.33 9.36 5.89
CA VAL A 190 -15.23 8.81 7.24
C VAL A 190 -13.77 8.46 7.57
N LEU A 191 -13.06 7.82 6.64
CA LEU A 191 -11.66 7.46 6.82
C LEU A 191 -10.78 8.71 7.01
N VAL A 192 -10.85 9.69 6.10
CA VAL A 192 -10.08 10.94 6.17
C VAL A 192 -10.35 11.71 7.46
N THR A 193 -11.59 11.71 7.94
CA THR A 193 -12.01 12.43 9.16
C THR A 193 -11.94 11.57 10.44
N ARG A 194 -11.46 10.32 10.36
CA ARG A 194 -11.23 9.51 11.55
C ARG A 194 -10.17 10.18 12.40
N LYS A 195 -10.53 10.48 13.65
CA LYS A 195 -9.57 10.79 14.70
C LYS A 195 -9.01 9.50 15.29
N ASN A 196 -7.73 9.24 15.06
CA ASN A 196 -7.02 8.09 15.58
C ASN A 196 -7.07 8.09 17.12
N THR A 197 -7.52 6.98 17.72
CA THR A 197 -7.72 6.92 19.19
C THR A 197 -6.43 6.85 20.00
N PHE A 198 -5.27 6.59 19.37
CA PHE A 198 -3.98 6.43 20.05
C PHE A 198 -3.09 7.67 19.94
N ASN A 199 -3.06 8.33 18.78
CA ASN A 199 -2.22 9.51 18.56
C ASN A 199 -3.02 10.83 18.42
N GLY A 200 -4.36 10.74 18.33
CA GLY A 200 -5.25 11.90 18.27
C GLY A 200 -5.28 12.65 16.93
N LYS A 201 -4.50 12.23 15.92
CA LYS A 201 -4.47 12.86 14.59
C LYS A 201 -5.70 12.45 13.77
N LEU A 202 -6.17 13.33 12.90
CA LEU A 202 -7.07 12.92 11.83
C LEU A 202 -6.25 12.15 10.79
N TYR A 203 -6.81 11.11 10.15
CA TYR A 203 -6.06 10.36 9.13
C TYR A 203 -5.60 11.26 7.97
N GLY A 204 -6.44 12.20 7.52
CA GLY A 204 -6.05 13.20 6.50
C GLY A 204 -4.97 14.20 6.95
N GLU A 205 -4.69 14.26 8.25
CA GLU A 205 -3.64 15.10 8.84
C GLU A 205 -2.46 14.28 9.37
N ASP A 206 -2.49 12.95 9.22
CA ASP A 206 -1.44 12.05 9.70
C ASP A 206 -0.41 11.80 8.60
N GLU A 207 0.76 12.42 8.74
CA GLU A 207 1.90 12.23 7.83
C GLU A 207 2.44 10.80 7.78
N THR A 208 1.99 9.92 8.68
CA THR A 208 2.27 8.47 8.58
C THR A 208 1.64 7.89 7.33
N ILE A 209 0.45 8.35 6.94
CA ILE A 209 -0.17 7.94 5.67
C ILE A 209 0.53 8.70 4.54
N PHE A 210 1.28 7.97 3.72
CA PHE A 210 2.00 8.49 2.55
C PHE A 210 1.06 8.70 1.37
N ALA A 211 0.18 7.73 1.10
CA ALA A 211 -0.70 7.77 -0.04
C ALA A 211 -2.01 7.01 0.18
N TRP A 212 -3.03 7.41 -0.57
CA TRP A 212 -4.28 6.69 -0.76
C TRP A 212 -4.22 5.96 -2.09
N ASP A 213 -4.15 4.64 -2.00
CA ASP A 213 -4.45 3.75 -3.10
C ASP A 213 -5.96 3.58 -3.15
N ILE A 214 -6.59 4.30 -4.07
CA ILE A 214 -8.05 4.53 -4.00
C ILE A 214 -8.84 3.25 -4.28
N TYR A 215 -8.30 2.29 -5.02
CA TYR A 215 -9.03 1.07 -5.35
C TYR A 215 -8.09 -0.05 -5.78
N ASN A 216 -8.04 -1.16 -5.04
CA ASN A 216 -7.17 -2.29 -5.38
C ASN A 216 -7.65 -3.02 -6.64
N GLU A 217 -6.77 -3.15 -7.63
CA GLU A 217 -6.87 -3.98 -8.85
C GLU A 217 -8.23 -3.92 -9.57
N PRO A 218 -8.76 -2.72 -9.93
CA PRO A 218 -10.08 -2.63 -10.52
C PRO A 218 -10.13 -3.32 -11.88
N ARG A 219 -11.20 -4.11 -12.06
CA ARG A 219 -11.48 -4.79 -13.31
C ARG A 219 -12.94 -4.67 -13.72
N CYS A 220 -13.12 -4.48 -15.01
CA CYS A 220 -14.39 -4.50 -15.72
C CYS A 220 -14.34 -5.56 -16.84
N PRO A 221 -14.39 -6.86 -16.48
CA PRO A 221 -14.43 -7.93 -17.46
C PRO A 221 -15.82 -7.97 -18.10
N ALA A 222 -16.00 -7.19 -19.17
CA ALA A 222 -17.22 -7.03 -19.98
C ALA A 222 -18.24 -8.19 -19.82
N SER A 223 -19.19 -8.03 -18.90
CA SER A 223 -20.07 -9.08 -18.43
C SER A 223 -21.11 -9.54 -19.45
N GLN A 224 -21.39 -8.79 -20.52
CA GLN A 224 -22.41 -9.21 -21.50
C GLN A 224 -22.13 -8.98 -22.99
N ASN A 225 -21.14 -8.16 -23.41
CA ASN A 225 -20.94 -7.86 -24.85
C ASN A 225 -19.46 -7.76 -25.30
N GLY A 226 -18.50 -8.20 -24.49
CA GLY A 226 -17.08 -8.22 -24.87
C GLY A 226 -16.44 -6.84 -25.13
N THR A 227 -17.11 -5.74 -24.76
CA THR A 227 -16.56 -4.37 -24.86
C THR A 227 -15.93 -4.00 -23.51
N PRO A 228 -14.60 -3.86 -23.43
CA PRO A 228 -13.91 -3.39 -22.22
C PRO A 228 -14.47 -2.04 -21.78
N CYS A 229 -14.41 -1.71 -20.48
CA CYS A 229 -14.91 -0.43 -19.99
C CYS A 229 -13.83 0.51 -19.39
N PRO A 230 -12.74 0.83 -20.14
CA PRO A 230 -11.71 1.74 -19.67
C PRO A 230 -12.22 3.17 -19.47
N GLY A 231 -13.20 3.62 -20.26
CA GLY A 231 -13.86 4.92 -20.05
C GLY A 231 -14.54 5.03 -18.68
N PRO A 232 -15.47 4.11 -18.34
CA PRO A 232 -16.09 4.08 -17.01
C PRO A 232 -15.11 3.98 -15.83
N ILE A 233 -14.04 3.18 -15.92
CA ILE A 233 -13.00 3.12 -14.88
C ILE A 233 -12.22 4.45 -14.81
N THR A 234 -11.86 5.05 -15.93
CA THR A 234 -11.18 6.36 -15.96
C THR A 234 -12.05 7.44 -15.31
N ALA A 235 -13.35 7.47 -15.62
CA ALA A 235 -14.31 8.39 -15.01
C ALA A 235 -14.50 8.12 -13.51
N PHE A 236 -14.44 6.86 -13.08
CA PHE A 236 -14.44 6.49 -11.66
C PHE A 236 -13.25 7.10 -10.93
N TYR A 237 -12.05 6.88 -11.46
CA TYR A 237 -10.83 7.39 -10.87
C TYR A 237 -10.82 8.90 -10.82
N GLN A 238 -11.19 9.57 -11.90
CA GLN A 238 -11.26 11.02 -11.92
C GLN A 238 -12.21 11.54 -10.83
N ASP A 239 -13.41 10.98 -10.73
CA ASP A 239 -14.42 11.40 -9.75
C ASP A 239 -13.98 11.16 -8.29
N LEU A 240 -13.43 9.98 -8.00
CA LEU A 240 -12.98 9.61 -6.66
C LEU A 240 -11.73 10.36 -6.22
N SER A 241 -10.71 10.43 -7.08
CA SER A 241 -9.46 11.13 -6.77
C SER A 241 -9.66 12.64 -6.63
N GLN A 242 -10.49 13.28 -7.47
CA GLN A 242 -10.82 14.70 -7.32
C GLN A 242 -11.57 14.97 -6.01
N TYR A 243 -12.53 14.11 -5.67
CA TYR A 243 -13.22 14.22 -4.39
C TYR A 243 -12.26 14.04 -3.23
N LEU A 244 -11.40 13.02 -3.26
CA LEU A 244 -10.43 12.77 -2.20
C LEU A 244 -9.46 13.94 -2.04
N LYS A 245 -8.92 14.51 -3.14
CA LYS A 245 -8.12 15.75 -3.08
C LYS A 245 -8.87 16.93 -2.46
N SER A 246 -10.17 17.06 -2.72
CA SER A 246 -10.97 18.17 -2.17
C SER A 246 -11.13 18.11 -0.65
N ILE A 247 -11.00 16.92 -0.06
CA ILE A 247 -11.19 16.69 1.37
C ILE A 247 -9.86 16.39 2.07
N ASN A 248 -8.85 15.97 1.31
CA ASN A 248 -7.52 15.56 1.76
C ASN A 248 -6.44 16.05 0.76
N PRO A 249 -6.03 17.32 0.86
CA PRO A 249 -5.15 17.94 -0.12
C PRO A 249 -3.67 17.55 -0.02
N ASN A 250 -3.22 17.00 1.12
CA ASN A 250 -1.79 16.84 1.41
C ASN A 250 -1.21 15.47 1.04
N GLN A 251 -2.01 14.41 1.17
CA GLN A 251 -1.54 13.05 0.92
C GLN A 251 -1.63 12.70 -0.57
N LEU A 252 -0.75 11.81 -1.01
CA LEU A 252 -0.69 11.39 -2.40
C LEU A 252 -1.84 10.42 -2.73
N ILE A 253 -2.15 10.30 -4.02
CA ILE A 253 -3.19 9.43 -4.55
C ILE A 253 -2.61 8.60 -5.70
N THR A 254 -2.85 7.29 -5.67
CA THR A 254 -2.59 6.37 -6.78
C THR A 254 -3.86 5.63 -7.18
N PRO A 255 -4.01 5.17 -8.44
CA PRO A 255 -5.19 4.42 -8.88
C PRO A 255 -5.35 3.04 -8.26
N GLY A 256 -4.26 2.36 -7.88
CA GLY A 256 -4.29 0.96 -7.39
C GLY A 256 -4.34 -0.10 -8.48
N GLU A 257 -3.93 0.26 -9.70
CA GLU A 257 -4.01 -0.62 -10.86
C GLU A 257 -2.94 -1.71 -10.82
N GLU A 258 -3.27 -2.84 -11.44
CA GLU A 258 -2.26 -3.82 -11.78
C GLU A 258 -1.30 -3.27 -12.83
N GLY A 259 -1.77 -2.36 -13.69
CA GLY A 259 -0.97 -1.64 -14.67
C GLY A 259 -1.26 -2.02 -16.12
N PHE A 260 -2.34 -2.73 -16.43
CA PHE A 260 -2.51 -3.22 -17.80
C PHE A 260 -2.67 -2.09 -18.82
N PHE A 261 -1.97 -2.23 -19.94
CA PHE A 261 -2.04 -1.28 -21.03
C PHE A 261 -3.33 -1.47 -21.85
N GLY A 262 -3.94 -0.36 -22.26
CA GLY A 262 -5.09 -0.40 -23.17
C GLY A 262 -4.71 -0.90 -24.57
N LEU A 263 -5.71 -1.33 -25.34
CA LEU A 263 -5.53 -1.89 -26.70
C LEU A 263 -4.79 -0.97 -27.68
N GLY A 264 -4.84 0.34 -27.48
CA GLY A 264 -4.17 1.34 -28.33
C GLY A 264 -2.76 1.70 -27.87
N SER A 265 -2.29 1.17 -26.74
CA SER A 265 -0.98 1.51 -26.19
C SER A 265 0.16 0.92 -27.05
N PRO A 266 1.25 1.67 -27.28
CA PRO A 266 2.45 1.11 -27.92
C PRO A 266 3.12 0.02 -27.05
N PHE A 267 2.79 -0.04 -25.76
CA PHE A 267 3.34 -1.00 -24.80
C PHE A 267 2.46 -2.24 -24.58
N VAL A 268 1.32 -2.38 -25.28
CA VAL A 268 0.36 -3.49 -25.06
C VAL A 268 0.97 -4.88 -25.25
N ASN A 269 2.07 -5.01 -26.00
CA ASN A 269 2.77 -6.28 -26.17
C ASN A 269 3.70 -6.64 -24.99
N SER A 270 3.87 -5.74 -24.03
CA SER A 270 4.59 -6.01 -22.78
C SER A 270 3.67 -6.57 -21.68
N ASP A 271 2.35 -6.56 -21.90
CA ASP A 271 1.39 -7.18 -21.00
C ASP A 271 1.57 -8.70 -20.89
N PRO A 272 1.01 -9.34 -19.84
CA PRO A 272 1.04 -10.80 -19.71
C PRO A 272 0.52 -11.59 -20.91
N SER A 273 -0.36 -10.99 -21.72
CA SER A 273 -0.83 -11.56 -22.98
C SER A 273 0.08 -11.29 -24.20
N GLY A 274 1.25 -10.66 -24.04
CA GLY A 274 2.14 -10.22 -25.13
C GLY A 274 3.46 -10.98 -25.29
N VAL A 275 3.75 -11.97 -24.43
CA VAL A 275 5.00 -12.79 -24.46
C VAL A 275 5.00 -13.80 -25.63
N PRO A 276 6.14 -14.15 -26.28
CA PRO A 276 6.20 -14.59 -27.67
C PRO A 276 5.35 -15.79 -28.10
N GLY A 277 4.51 -15.51 -29.11
CA GLY A 277 3.57 -16.42 -29.77
C GLY A 277 2.47 -15.61 -30.46
N ASN A 278 2.86 -14.65 -31.32
CA ASN A 278 2.04 -13.68 -32.07
C ASN A 278 0.55 -13.58 -31.63
N VAL A 279 0.32 -12.92 -30.49
CA VAL A 279 -1.00 -12.88 -29.83
C VAL A 279 -1.95 -11.85 -30.46
N GLN A 280 -1.43 -10.87 -31.22
CA GLN A 280 -2.24 -10.03 -32.11
C GLN A 280 -2.98 -10.88 -33.16
N ALA A 281 -2.38 -11.98 -33.62
CA ALA A 281 -3.01 -12.93 -34.53
C ALA A 281 -3.89 -13.99 -33.82
N SER A 282 -3.75 -14.19 -32.49
CA SER A 282 -4.54 -15.17 -31.72
C SER A 282 -5.76 -14.58 -31.00
N GLY A 283 -5.89 -13.25 -30.95
CA GLY A 283 -7.07 -12.55 -30.42
C GLY A 283 -7.17 -12.49 -28.88
N LYS A 284 -6.16 -12.97 -28.16
CA LYS A 284 -6.20 -13.14 -26.69
C LYS A 284 -5.39 -12.09 -25.90
N LEU A 285 -5.67 -10.81 -26.13
CA LEU A 285 -5.23 -9.71 -25.24
C LEU A 285 -6.24 -9.55 -24.08
N TRP A 286 -6.25 -10.48 -23.13
CA TRP A 286 -7.25 -10.45 -22.05
C TRP A 286 -7.02 -9.27 -21.09
N SER A 287 -5.77 -8.92 -20.80
CA SER A 287 -5.39 -7.84 -19.87
C SER A 287 -5.83 -6.47 -20.41
N ALA A 288 -5.64 -6.23 -21.71
CA ALA A 288 -6.13 -5.02 -22.38
C ALA A 288 -7.68 -4.96 -22.48
N LYS A 289 -8.40 -6.03 -22.09
CA LYS A 289 -9.86 -6.15 -22.19
C LYS A 289 -10.59 -6.16 -20.86
N ILE A 290 -9.90 -5.93 -19.75
CA ILE A 290 -10.48 -5.86 -18.41
C ILE A 290 -10.64 -4.43 -17.89
N GLY A 291 -10.47 -3.43 -18.75
CA GLY A 291 -10.84 -2.03 -18.47
C GLY A 291 -9.75 -1.17 -17.83
N GLN A 292 -8.56 -1.71 -17.56
CA GLN A 292 -7.39 -0.87 -17.27
C GLN A 292 -6.82 -0.31 -18.59
N ASP A 293 -6.35 0.93 -18.52
CA ASP A 293 -5.59 1.62 -19.55
C ASP A 293 -4.60 2.55 -18.84
N PHE A 294 -3.47 1.96 -18.46
CA PHE A 294 -2.49 2.51 -17.52
C PHE A 294 -2.11 3.98 -17.78
N VAL A 295 -1.77 4.33 -19.03
CA VAL A 295 -1.24 5.67 -19.34
C VAL A 295 -2.29 6.78 -19.12
N PRO A 296 -3.48 6.76 -19.75
CA PRO A 296 -4.48 7.80 -19.51
C PRO A 296 -5.02 7.80 -18.08
N GLN A 297 -5.14 6.64 -17.43
CA GLN A 297 -5.66 6.54 -16.07
C GLN A 297 -4.66 7.09 -15.06
N CYS A 298 -3.37 6.75 -15.18
CA CYS A 298 -2.34 7.38 -14.35
C CYS A 298 -2.18 8.88 -14.67
N ASN A 299 -2.39 9.33 -15.90
CA ASN A 299 -2.19 10.74 -16.27
C ASN A 299 -3.28 11.71 -15.74
N LEU A 300 -4.31 11.22 -15.05
CA LEU A 300 -5.30 12.09 -14.41
C LEU A 300 -4.62 13.10 -13.46
N LEU A 301 -5.05 14.37 -13.49
CA LEU A 301 -4.40 15.45 -12.73
C LEU A 301 -4.45 15.25 -11.21
N SER A 302 -5.46 14.55 -10.71
CA SER A 302 -5.67 14.23 -9.30
C SER A 302 -4.96 12.96 -8.84
N ILE A 303 -4.25 12.27 -9.74
CA ILE A 303 -3.37 11.14 -9.43
C ILE A 303 -1.94 11.66 -9.35
N ASP A 304 -1.21 11.37 -8.28
CA ASP A 304 0.13 11.93 -8.06
C ASP A 304 1.25 10.99 -8.53
N TYR A 305 1.02 9.68 -8.47
CA TYR A 305 1.96 8.67 -8.96
C TYR A 305 1.22 7.47 -9.57
N CYS A 306 1.94 6.67 -10.35
CA CYS A 306 1.42 5.45 -10.95
C CYS A 306 1.80 4.24 -10.09
N SER A 307 0.91 3.26 -10.02
CA SER A 307 1.22 1.96 -9.47
C SER A 307 1.03 0.84 -10.48
N ILE A 308 1.81 -0.22 -10.28
CA ILE A 308 1.75 -1.47 -11.04
C ILE A 308 1.91 -2.64 -10.10
N HIS A 309 1.38 -3.79 -10.49
CA HIS A 309 1.52 -5.05 -9.77
C HIS A 309 2.31 -6.05 -10.64
N LEU A 310 2.72 -7.19 -10.06
CA LEU A 310 3.38 -8.26 -10.82
C LEU A 310 3.02 -9.64 -10.25
N TRP A 311 2.21 -10.38 -11.00
CA TRP A 311 1.68 -11.70 -10.59
C TRP A 311 1.94 -12.82 -11.60
N PRO A 312 3.18 -13.33 -11.71
CA PRO A 312 3.54 -14.30 -12.75
C PRO A 312 2.72 -15.58 -12.75
N ASN A 313 2.33 -16.08 -11.57
CA ASN A 313 1.52 -17.29 -11.45
C ASN A 313 0.07 -17.04 -11.90
N ASN A 314 -0.54 -15.94 -11.46
CA ASN A 314 -1.93 -15.60 -11.77
C ASN A 314 -2.09 -15.29 -13.26
N TRP A 315 -1.09 -14.65 -13.87
CA TRP A 315 -1.13 -14.26 -15.27
C TRP A 315 -0.51 -15.29 -16.22
N ASN A 316 0.00 -16.40 -15.68
CA ASN A 316 0.69 -17.47 -16.43
C ASN A 316 1.94 -17.01 -17.21
N THR A 317 2.67 -16.03 -16.69
CA THR A 317 3.91 -15.50 -17.27
C THR A 317 5.14 -16.08 -16.58
N TYR A 318 5.42 -17.37 -16.83
CA TYR A 318 6.51 -18.09 -16.16
C TYR A 318 7.90 -17.79 -16.74
N ASP A 319 7.98 -17.10 -17.87
CA ASP A 319 9.24 -16.61 -18.45
C ASP A 319 9.96 -15.69 -17.46
N LEU A 320 11.22 -16.01 -17.14
CA LEU A 320 12.02 -15.26 -16.18
C LEU A 320 12.38 -13.85 -16.67
N THR A 321 12.25 -13.57 -17.96
CA THR A 321 12.46 -12.25 -18.56
C THR A 321 11.23 -11.33 -18.47
N PHE A 322 10.05 -11.90 -18.16
CA PHE A 322 8.81 -11.14 -18.11
C PHE A 322 8.83 -10.01 -17.06
N PRO A 323 9.26 -10.22 -15.81
CA PRO A 323 9.37 -9.14 -14.82
C PRO A 323 10.12 -7.91 -15.34
N THR A 324 11.28 -8.12 -15.97
CA THR A 324 12.09 -7.03 -16.53
C THR A 324 11.39 -6.34 -17.69
N THR A 325 10.75 -7.10 -18.59
CA THR A 325 10.00 -6.56 -19.73
C THR A 325 8.84 -5.70 -19.25
N TRP A 326 8.07 -6.22 -18.28
CA TRP A 326 6.94 -5.55 -17.65
C TRP A 326 7.37 -4.23 -17.02
N ILE A 327 8.36 -4.26 -16.13
CA ILE A 327 8.84 -3.07 -15.40
C ILE A 327 9.40 -2.01 -16.36
N THR A 328 10.23 -2.42 -17.33
CA THR A 328 10.85 -1.49 -18.29
C THR A 328 9.79 -0.77 -19.14
N ALA A 329 8.74 -1.47 -19.57
CA ALA A 329 7.67 -0.87 -20.35
C ALA A 329 6.88 0.18 -19.56
N HIS A 330 6.60 -0.09 -18.28
CA HIS A 330 5.91 0.87 -17.41
C HIS A 330 6.77 2.07 -17.08
N GLU A 331 8.05 1.86 -16.79
CA GLU A 331 8.98 2.96 -16.53
C GLU A 331 9.12 3.90 -17.74
N GLU A 332 9.19 3.36 -18.96
CA GLU A 332 9.21 4.19 -20.18
C GLU A 332 7.87 4.91 -20.40
N ALA A 333 6.74 4.25 -20.13
CA ALA A 333 5.43 4.87 -20.22
C ALA A 333 5.27 6.03 -19.22
N THR A 334 5.66 5.86 -17.95
CA THR A 334 5.55 6.89 -16.92
C THR A 334 6.53 8.04 -17.09
N LYS A 335 7.66 7.83 -17.78
CA LYS A 335 8.60 8.90 -18.13
C LYS A 335 7.94 10.03 -18.90
N THR A 336 6.98 9.72 -19.76
CA THR A 336 6.20 10.72 -20.51
C THR A 336 5.21 11.50 -19.65
N LEU A 337 4.85 10.95 -18.48
CA LEU A 337 3.91 11.55 -17.53
C LEU A 337 4.62 12.43 -16.48
N ASN A 338 5.94 12.29 -16.33
CA ASN A 338 6.72 12.91 -15.25
C ASN A 338 6.15 12.57 -13.85
N LYS A 339 5.69 11.32 -13.68
CA LYS A 339 5.14 10.82 -12.43
C LYS A 339 5.97 9.63 -11.93
N PRO A 340 6.20 9.53 -10.61
CA PRO A 340 6.80 8.34 -10.01
C PRO A 340 5.98 7.08 -10.34
N LEU A 341 6.65 5.95 -10.38
CA LEU A 341 6.10 4.60 -10.53
C LEU A 341 6.46 3.77 -9.30
N VAL A 342 5.49 3.06 -8.74
CA VAL A 342 5.71 2.12 -7.64
C VAL A 342 5.21 0.73 -8.06
N LEU A 343 6.05 -0.29 -7.91
CA LEU A 343 5.62 -1.69 -7.98
C LEU A 343 5.05 -2.07 -6.61
N GLU A 344 3.79 -1.72 -6.36
CA GLU A 344 3.21 -1.76 -5.02
C GLU A 344 2.71 -3.14 -4.59
N GLU A 345 2.61 -4.08 -5.54
CA GLU A 345 2.52 -5.50 -5.26
C GLU A 345 3.41 -6.31 -6.21
N PHE A 346 4.15 -7.27 -5.67
CA PHE A 346 4.71 -8.34 -6.48
C PHE A 346 4.91 -9.60 -5.65
N GLY A 347 4.71 -10.75 -6.27
CA GLY A 347 4.94 -12.03 -5.64
C GLY A 347 5.02 -13.15 -6.66
N LYS A 348 5.52 -14.30 -6.23
CA LYS A 348 5.59 -15.51 -7.03
C LYS A 348 5.48 -16.71 -6.11
N SER A 349 4.74 -17.74 -6.51
CA SER A 349 4.72 -19.02 -5.80
C SER A 349 5.83 -19.95 -6.29
N GLY A 350 6.31 -20.83 -5.41
CA GLY A 350 7.46 -21.69 -5.70
C GLY A 350 8.77 -20.90 -5.72
N ASP A 351 9.56 -21.05 -6.79
CA ASP A 351 10.86 -20.37 -6.95
C ASP A 351 10.68 -18.86 -7.17
N LYS A 352 10.97 -18.08 -6.12
CA LYS A 352 10.81 -16.62 -6.07
C LYS A 352 12.04 -15.86 -6.56
N GLN A 353 13.21 -16.50 -6.59
CA GLN A 353 14.52 -15.84 -6.65
C GLN A 353 14.66 -14.94 -7.87
N ALA A 354 14.40 -15.48 -9.07
CA ALA A 354 14.56 -14.73 -10.31
C ALA A 354 13.63 -13.50 -10.40
N THR A 355 12.38 -13.63 -9.95
CA THR A 355 11.41 -12.52 -9.95
C THR A 355 11.82 -11.43 -8.98
N TYR A 356 12.17 -11.79 -7.74
CA TYR A 356 12.60 -10.82 -6.74
C TYR A 356 13.91 -10.14 -7.15
N GLN A 357 14.87 -10.89 -7.70
CA GLN A 357 16.12 -10.32 -8.21
C GLN A 357 15.87 -9.32 -9.34
N ALA A 358 14.98 -9.64 -10.28
CA ALA A 358 14.65 -8.76 -11.41
C ALA A 358 14.01 -7.45 -10.93
N VAL A 359 13.05 -7.53 -10.00
CA VAL A 359 12.38 -6.35 -9.41
C VAL A 359 13.39 -5.43 -8.72
N PHE A 360 14.17 -5.96 -7.79
CA PHE A 360 15.09 -5.11 -7.02
C PHE A 360 16.27 -4.59 -7.85
N ASN A 361 16.75 -5.35 -8.84
CA ASN A 361 17.73 -4.84 -9.79
C ASN A 361 17.17 -3.69 -10.62
N ALA A 362 15.92 -3.79 -11.08
CA ALA A 362 15.28 -2.72 -11.83
C ALA A 362 15.11 -1.46 -10.97
N LEU A 363 14.67 -1.61 -9.71
CA LEU A 363 14.56 -0.49 -8.77
C LEU A 363 15.93 0.16 -8.50
N GLU A 364 16.96 -0.63 -8.20
CA GLU A 364 18.32 -0.11 -7.98
C GLU A 364 18.82 0.67 -9.21
N GLN A 365 18.64 0.12 -10.41
CA GLN A 365 19.06 0.76 -11.66
C GLN A 365 18.27 2.03 -11.95
N SER A 366 16.96 2.01 -11.72
CA SER A 366 16.11 3.20 -11.90
C SER A 366 16.56 4.32 -10.98
N LEU A 367 16.73 4.04 -9.68
CA LEU A 367 17.21 5.03 -8.71
C LEU A 367 18.59 5.58 -9.07
N ALA A 368 19.53 4.73 -9.52
CA ALA A 368 20.86 5.13 -9.95
C ALA A 368 20.84 6.11 -11.14
N ASN A 369 19.85 5.95 -12.02
CA ASN A 369 19.73 6.71 -13.27
C ASN A 369 18.73 7.87 -13.18
N GLY A 370 18.11 8.11 -12.02
CA GLY A 370 17.03 9.10 -11.88
C GLY A 370 15.78 8.73 -12.67
N GLY A 371 15.51 7.44 -12.82
CA GLY A 371 14.33 6.88 -13.50
C GLY A 371 13.05 7.02 -12.70
N GLN A 372 11.94 6.54 -13.28
CA GLN A 372 10.60 6.70 -12.70
C GLN A 372 10.21 5.58 -11.75
N LEU A 373 10.87 4.42 -11.74
CA LEU A 373 10.59 3.39 -10.74
C LEU A 373 11.20 3.82 -9.41
N ARG A 374 10.36 4.29 -8.50
CA ARG A 374 10.75 4.92 -7.23
C ARG A 374 10.45 4.07 -5.99
N GLY A 375 9.86 2.89 -6.15
CA GLY A 375 9.56 2.00 -5.02
C GLY A 375 9.09 0.61 -5.42
N ALA A 376 9.14 -0.31 -4.46
CA ALA A 376 8.67 -1.68 -4.63
C ALA A 376 8.24 -2.28 -3.29
N LEU A 377 7.04 -2.86 -3.22
CA LEU A 377 6.51 -3.52 -2.03
C LEU A 377 6.13 -4.97 -2.37
N PHE A 378 6.75 -5.92 -1.68
CA PHE A 378 6.50 -7.33 -1.95
C PHE A 378 5.20 -7.79 -1.27
N TRP A 379 4.51 -8.71 -1.92
CA TRP A 379 3.40 -9.45 -1.34
C TRP A 379 3.87 -10.89 -1.06
N ARG A 380 3.93 -11.32 0.19
CA ARG A 380 3.68 -10.60 1.46
C ARG A 380 4.61 -11.15 2.54
N TRP A 381 4.64 -10.53 3.71
CA TRP A 381 5.59 -10.91 4.76
C TRP A 381 4.95 -11.76 5.86
N ASN A 382 5.56 -12.89 6.20
CA ASN A 382 5.07 -13.79 7.24
C ASN A 382 4.99 -13.16 8.64
N GLU A 383 5.79 -12.14 8.93
CA GLU A 383 5.82 -11.47 10.24
C GLU A 383 4.49 -10.77 10.57
N ASP A 384 3.65 -10.49 9.57
CA ASP A 384 2.31 -9.93 9.78
C ASP A 384 1.27 -10.97 10.26
N GLY A 385 1.70 -12.24 10.39
CA GLY A 385 0.89 -13.36 10.85
C GLY A 385 0.06 -14.04 9.76
N GLY A 386 0.14 -13.58 8.51
CA GLY A 386 -0.51 -14.19 7.35
C GLY A 386 0.40 -15.12 6.57
N SER A 387 -0.24 -15.97 5.76
CA SER A 387 0.45 -16.90 4.88
C SER A 387 -0.41 -17.21 3.66
N ASP A 388 0.24 -17.27 2.51
CA ASP A 388 -0.27 -17.69 1.22
C ASP A 388 0.89 -18.26 0.38
N LEU A 389 0.61 -18.55 -0.91
CA LEU A 389 1.61 -19.12 -1.81
C LEU A 389 2.77 -18.17 -2.16
N ASN A 390 2.59 -16.86 -1.97
CA ASN A 390 3.55 -15.82 -2.32
C ASN A 390 4.39 -15.35 -1.13
N THR A 391 3.99 -15.75 0.08
CA THR A 391 4.60 -15.34 1.35
C THR A 391 6.12 -15.55 1.36
N VAL A 392 6.82 -14.51 1.79
CA VAL A 392 8.24 -14.51 2.10
C VAL A 392 8.40 -14.78 3.59
N TYR A 393 9.25 -15.74 3.94
CA TYR A 393 9.51 -16.10 5.32
C TYR A 393 10.85 -15.51 5.76
N THR A 394 10.85 -14.76 6.88
CA THR A 394 12.08 -14.28 7.52
C THR A 394 13.07 -15.44 7.68
N GLY A 395 14.29 -15.24 7.19
CA GLY A 395 15.38 -16.22 7.25
C GLY A 395 15.43 -17.21 6.08
N ASP A 396 14.46 -17.21 5.16
CA ASP A 396 14.56 -17.99 3.92
C ASP A 396 15.51 -17.34 2.89
N SER A 397 15.79 -18.04 1.79
CA SER A 397 16.70 -17.52 0.74
C SER A 397 16.14 -16.31 -0.01
N THR A 398 14.82 -16.14 -0.07
CA THR A 398 14.18 -14.96 -0.69
C THR A 398 14.32 -13.75 0.24
N TRP A 399 14.18 -13.96 1.55
CA TRP A 399 14.45 -12.93 2.56
C TRP A 399 15.89 -12.42 2.48
N GLN A 400 16.88 -13.32 2.41
CA GLN A 400 18.29 -12.92 2.25
C GLN A 400 18.55 -12.09 0.99
N LEU A 401 17.86 -12.42 -0.11
CA LEU A 401 17.90 -11.63 -1.34
C LEU A 401 17.34 -10.22 -1.11
N ILE A 402 16.19 -10.11 -0.44
CA ILE A 402 15.57 -8.82 -0.11
C ILE A 402 16.52 -7.99 0.77
N GLU A 403 17.08 -8.55 1.83
CA GLU A 403 18.04 -7.84 2.70
C GLU A 403 19.24 -7.31 1.91
N GLY A 404 19.81 -8.16 1.03
CA GLY A 404 20.91 -7.78 0.15
C GLY A 404 20.53 -6.68 -0.86
N ALA A 405 19.31 -6.69 -1.37
CA ALA A 405 18.80 -5.65 -2.26
C ALA A 405 18.57 -4.32 -1.51
N ILE A 406 17.93 -4.36 -0.34
CA ILE A 406 17.67 -3.16 0.46
C ILE A 406 18.97 -2.50 0.93
N ALA A 407 20.02 -3.28 1.22
CA ALA A 407 21.35 -2.73 1.52
C ALA A 407 21.93 -1.87 0.37
N LYS A 408 21.54 -2.14 -0.89
CA LYS A 408 21.95 -1.35 -2.07
C LYS A 408 21.02 -0.16 -2.35
N ILE A 409 19.77 -0.24 -1.92
CA ILE A 409 18.73 0.79 -2.13
C ILE A 409 18.73 1.83 -1.00
N SER A 410 18.99 1.43 0.25
CA SER A 410 19.01 2.35 1.40
C SER A 410 19.96 3.55 1.31
N PRO A 411 21.08 3.52 0.56
CA PRO A 411 21.87 4.73 0.31
C PRO A 411 21.14 5.83 -0.48
N TYR A 412 19.98 5.55 -1.08
CA TYR A 412 19.13 6.53 -1.76
C TYR A 412 18.14 7.22 -0.80
N TYR A 413 17.94 6.68 0.40
CA TYR A 413 17.02 7.28 1.37
C TYR A 413 17.55 8.62 1.86
N GLY A 414 16.69 9.64 1.89
CA GLY A 414 17.02 10.95 2.43
C GLY A 414 18.04 11.73 1.61
N ARG A 415 18.31 11.35 0.35
CA ARG A 415 19.17 12.14 -0.53
C ARG A 415 18.52 13.49 -0.83
N PRO A 416 19.22 14.62 -0.68
CA PRO A 416 18.66 15.91 -1.08
C PRO A 416 18.33 15.90 -2.58
N LEU A 417 17.13 16.35 -2.94
CA LEU A 417 16.73 16.54 -4.33
C LEU A 417 16.96 18.00 -4.73
N PRO A 418 17.90 18.30 -5.67
CA PRO A 418 18.10 19.65 -6.17
C PRO A 418 16.83 20.19 -6.83
N ASP A 419 16.64 21.51 -6.73
CA ASP A 419 15.51 22.22 -7.33
C ASP A 419 14.12 21.72 -6.89
N CYS A 420 14.06 21.06 -5.72
CA CYS A 420 12.80 20.67 -5.11
C CYS A 420 11.95 21.89 -4.73
N VAL A 421 10.66 21.79 -5.02
CA VAL A 421 9.65 22.77 -4.62
C VAL A 421 8.78 22.11 -3.57
N SER A 422 8.96 22.47 -2.31
CA SER A 422 8.10 21.97 -1.23
C SER A 422 6.66 22.47 -1.42
N GLN A 423 5.70 21.56 -1.30
CA GLN A 423 4.28 21.90 -1.37
C GLN A 423 3.83 22.45 0.00
N PRO A 424 3.14 23.61 0.04
CA PRO A 424 2.60 24.12 1.29
C PRO A 424 1.49 23.19 1.79
N GLN A 425 1.53 22.85 3.07
CA GLN A 425 0.48 22.08 3.72
C GLN A 425 -0.84 22.87 3.74
N GLN A 426 -1.93 22.20 3.38
CA GLN A 426 -3.27 22.75 3.39
C GLN A 426 -4.10 22.10 4.51
N ALA A 427 -5.01 22.86 5.09
CA ALA A 427 -5.91 22.32 6.11
C ALA A 427 -6.87 21.31 5.48
N VAL A 428 -7.11 20.18 6.17
CA VAL A 428 -8.19 19.26 5.82
C VAL A 428 -9.52 19.98 5.98
N VAL A 429 -10.44 19.77 5.03
CA VAL A 429 -11.76 20.40 5.08
C VAL A 429 -12.54 19.81 6.25
N ALA A 430 -12.71 20.59 7.31
CA ALA A 430 -13.59 20.24 8.42
C ALA A 430 -15.03 20.25 7.93
N PHE A 431 -15.68 19.09 7.92
CA PHE A 431 -17.11 19.00 7.65
C PHE A 431 -17.87 19.41 8.90
N ALA A 432 -18.84 20.32 8.76
CA ALA A 432 -19.86 20.50 9.79
C ALA A 432 -20.63 19.17 9.94
N GLY A 433 -20.59 18.61 11.14
CA GLY A 433 -21.21 17.33 11.49
C GLY A 433 -22.72 17.37 11.51
#